data_AF-A0A947Y4M8-F1
#
_entry.id   AF-A0A947Y4M8-F1
#
_cell.length_a   1.000
_cell.length_b   1.000
_cell.length_c   1.000
_cell.angle_alpha   90.00
_cell.angle_beta   90.00
_cell.angle_gamma   90.00
#
_symmetry.space_group_name_H-M   'P 1'
#
loop_
_entity.id
_entity.type
_entity.pdbx_description
1 polymer ?
#
loop_
_entity_poly.entity_id
_entity_poly.type
_entity_poly.pdbx_seq_one_letter_code
_entity_poly.pdbx_strand_id
1 'polypeptide(L)'
;MSDCPLDPETLALISLAANIAANHPKKGLSQLERLRGYGVSEHKIAMVIDIARHLRDEAGQMLDHEFDVAAGPGGAPVSLATVSLGSSACGCSPTPKGNACC
;
A
#
# COMPACT_ATOMS: atom_id res chain seq x y z
N MET A 1 -6.35 22.99 26.17
CA MET A 1 -6.10 22.13 25.00
C MET A 1 -4.60 21.97 24.94
N SER A 2 -4.07 20.75 25.01
CA SER A 2 -2.63 20.51 25.09
C SER A 2 -1.92 21.22 23.95
N ASP A 3 -1.10 22.22 24.27
CA ASP A 3 -0.23 22.87 23.32
C ASP A 3 0.65 21.80 22.68
N CYS A 4 0.46 21.57 21.39
CA CYS A 4 1.33 20.65 20.67
C CYS A 4 2.74 21.25 20.71
N PRO A 5 3.78 20.50 21.14
CA PRO A 5 5.13 21.04 21.25
C PRO A 5 5.75 21.38 19.88
N LEU A 6 5.06 21.01 18.80
CA LEU A 6 5.47 21.27 17.44
C LEU A 6 4.63 22.40 16.85
N ASP A 7 5.32 23.31 16.17
CA ASP A 7 4.67 24.34 15.39
C ASP A 7 3.82 23.73 14.25
N PRO A 8 2.74 24.40 13.82
CA PRO A 8 1.85 23.90 12.78
C PRO A 8 2.55 23.60 11.44
N GLU A 9 3.63 24.31 11.12
CA GLU A 9 4.45 24.07 9.94
C GLU A 9 5.18 22.71 10.04
N THR A 10 5.88 22.47 11.15
CA THR A 10 6.59 21.21 11.40
C THR A 10 5.64 20.03 11.39
N LEU A 11 4.46 20.17 12.01
CA LEU A 11 3.41 19.15 11.96
C LEU A 11 2.94 18.87 10.54
N ALA A 12 2.73 19.91 9.73
CA ALA A 12 2.30 19.76 8.34
C ALA A 12 3.37 19.07 7.48
N LEU A 13 4.66 19.38 7.71
CA LEU A 13 5.78 18.72 7.03
C LEU A 13 5.90 17.23 7.39
N ILE A 14 5.80 16.91 8.68
CA ILE A 14 5.82 15.52 9.17
C ILE A 14 4.63 14.75 8.58
N SER A 15 3.44 15.36 8.56
CA SER A 15 2.25 14.73 7.99
C SER A 15 2.38 14.48 6.49
N LEU A 16 2.97 15.42 5.74
CA LEU A 16 3.29 15.21 4.32
C LEU A 16 4.25 14.03 4.13
N ALA A 17 5.35 14.00 4.90
CA ALA A 17 6.34 12.94 4.83
C ALA A 17 5.71 11.57 5.11
N ALA A 18 4.92 11.47 6.19
CA ALA A 18 4.24 10.25 6.58
C ALA A 18 3.25 9.76 5.50
N ASN A 19 2.49 10.66 4.89
CA ASN A 19 1.55 10.30 3.83
C ASN A 19 2.25 9.76 2.58
N ILE A 20 3.41 10.31 2.22
CA ILE A 20 4.21 9.84 1.08
C ILE A 20 4.84 8.48 1.42
N ALA A 21 5.47 8.37 2.59
CA ALA A 21 6.14 7.16 3.07
C ALA A 21 5.17 5.97 3.19
N ALA A 22 3.95 6.21 3.69
CA ALA A 22 2.91 5.19 3.81
C ALA A 22 2.22 4.83 2.47
N ASN A 23 2.65 5.42 1.36
CA ASN A 23 2.02 5.29 0.04
C ASN A 23 0.49 5.56 0.06
N HIS A 24 0.06 6.54 0.87
CA HIS A 24 -1.36 6.83 1.04
C HIS A 24 -1.97 7.35 -0.28
N PRO A 25 -3.17 6.91 -0.70
CA PRO A 25 -3.75 7.21 -2.02
C PRO A 25 -3.88 8.70 -2.35
N LYS A 26 -4.02 9.55 -1.33
CA LYS A 26 -4.11 11.02 -1.52
C LYS A 26 -2.75 11.73 -1.60
N LYS A 27 -1.63 11.03 -1.33
CA LYS A 27 -0.21 11.48 -1.39
C LYS A 27 0.08 12.91 -0.84
N GLY A 28 -0.75 13.41 0.07
CA GLY A 28 -0.59 14.75 0.65
C GLY A 28 -0.72 15.92 -0.34
N LEU A 29 -1.36 15.74 -1.51
CA LEU A 29 -1.46 16.81 -2.51
C LEU A 29 -2.17 18.07 -1.97
N SER A 30 -3.21 17.88 -1.16
CA SER A 30 -3.91 18.99 -0.49
C SER A 30 -3.09 19.64 0.64
N GLN A 31 -2.02 18.99 1.12
CA GLN A 31 -1.13 19.53 2.15
C GLN A 31 -0.04 20.43 1.56
N LEU A 32 0.32 20.24 0.28
CA LEU A 32 1.30 21.11 -0.40
C LEU A 32 0.82 22.56 -0.48
N GLU A 33 -0.45 22.77 -0.82
CA GLU A 33 -1.04 24.11 -0.85
C GLU A 33 -1.09 24.75 0.54
N ARG A 34 -1.38 23.95 1.56
CA ARG A 34 -1.37 24.41 2.96
C ARG A 34 0.03 24.82 3.42
N LEU A 35 1.07 24.06 3.05
CA LEU A 35 2.47 24.37 3.36
C LEU A 35 2.93 25.65 2.68
N ARG A 36 2.57 25.86 1.41
CA ARG A 36 2.82 27.14 0.73
C ARG A 36 2.11 28.31 1.43
N GLY A 37 0.89 28.09 1.93
CA GLY A 37 0.16 29.07 2.73
C GLY A 37 0.83 29.42 4.07
N TYR A 38 1.63 28.51 4.64
CA TYR A 38 2.43 28.78 5.84
C TYR A 38 3.76 29.48 5.55
N GLY A 39 4.09 29.75 4.28
CA GLY A 39 5.34 30.41 3.90
C GLY A 39 6.56 29.48 3.90
N VAL A 40 6.34 28.16 3.89
CA VAL A 40 7.42 27.17 3.82
C VAL A 40 8.13 27.28 2.48
N SER A 41 9.46 27.29 2.50
CA SER A 41 10.24 27.33 1.26
C SER A 41 10.05 26.05 0.44
N GLU A 42 9.94 26.20 -0.88
CA GLU A 42 9.83 25.05 -1.80
C GLU A 42 11.01 24.08 -1.65
N HIS A 43 12.19 24.59 -1.32
CA HIS A 43 13.36 23.77 -1.03
C HIS A 43 13.16 22.86 0.19
N LYS A 44 12.55 23.36 1.26
CA LYS A 44 12.25 22.57 2.46
C LYS A 44 11.21 21.49 2.16
N ILE A 45 10.18 21.83 1.37
CA ILE A 45 9.17 20.87 0.91
C ILE A 45 9.81 19.78 0.04
N ALA A 46 10.66 20.16 -0.92
CA ALA A 46 11.35 19.22 -1.80
C ALA A 46 12.23 18.24 -1.02
N MET A 47 13.04 18.72 -0.07
CA MET A 47 13.86 17.85 0.78
C MET A 47 13.02 16.82 1.54
N VAL A 48 11.90 17.24 2.12
CA VAL A 48 11.00 16.33 2.86
C VAL A 48 10.37 15.28 1.93
N ILE A 49 9.97 15.69 0.72
CA ILE A 49 9.45 14.78 -0.30
C ILE A 49 10.50 13.75 -0.69
N ASP A 50 11.75 14.17 -0.89
CA ASP A 50 12.84 13.27 -1.30
C ASP A 50 13.16 12.24 -0.22
N ILE A 51 13.25 12.67 1.04
CA ILE A 51 13.43 11.75 2.18
C ILE A 51 12.28 10.75 2.25
N ALA A 52 11.03 11.22 2.15
CA ALA A 52 9.87 10.35 2.25
C ALA A 52 9.75 9.35 1.08
N ARG A 53 10.14 9.76 -0.13
CA ARG A 53 10.20 8.87 -1.30
C ARG A 53 11.27 7.81 -1.14
N HIS A 54 12.46 8.21 -0.69
CA HIS A 54 13.55 7.27 -0.44
C HIS A 54 13.14 6.17 0.55
N LEU A 55 12.53 6.55 1.69
CA LEU A 55 12.05 5.58 2.68
C LEU A 55 10.98 4.63 2.13
N ARG A 56 10.03 5.15 1.35
CA ARG A 56 9.00 4.33 0.70
C ARG A 56 9.63 3.32 -0.26
N ASP A 57 10.56 3.79 -1.09
CA ASP A 57 11.16 2.98 -2.15
C ASP A 57 12.11 1.93 -1.57
N GLU A 58 12.83 2.25 -0.48
CA GLU A 58 13.64 1.29 0.28
C GLU A 58 12.75 0.21 0.91
N ALA A 59 11.67 0.59 1.60
CA ALA A 59 10.73 -0.37 2.16
C ALA A 59 10.06 -1.25 1.09
N GLY A 60 9.73 -0.66 -0.07
CA GLY A 60 9.21 -1.40 -1.22
C GLY A 60 10.20 -2.43 -1.74
N GLN A 61 11.47 -2.05 -1.91
CA GLN A 61 12.53 -2.98 -2.34
C GLN A 61 12.73 -4.14 -1.36
N MET A 62 12.63 -3.90 -0.05
CA MET A 62 12.70 -4.96 0.95
C MET A 62 11.54 -5.95 0.83
N LEU A 63 10.31 -5.44 0.65
CA LEU A 63 9.13 -6.28 0.46
C LEU A 63 9.21 -7.08 -0.84
N ASP A 64 9.59 -6.44 -1.94
CA ASP A 64 9.77 -7.10 -3.23
C ASP A 64 10.82 -8.21 -3.13
N HIS A 65 11.91 -7.98 -2.40
CA HIS A 65 12.92 -9.00 -2.14
C HIS A 65 12.36 -10.21 -1.35
N GLU A 66 11.53 -9.97 -0.33
CA GLU A 66 10.85 -11.05 0.40
C GLU A 66 9.90 -11.84 -0.49
N PHE A 67 9.16 -11.16 -1.37
CA PHE A 67 8.29 -11.81 -2.35
C PHE A 67 9.09 -12.64 -3.36
N ASP A 68 10.21 -12.13 -3.87
CA ASP A 68 11.08 -12.86 -4.80
C ASP A 68 11.67 -14.11 -4.14
N VAL A 69 12.05 -14.02 -2.87
CA VAL A 69 12.51 -15.18 -2.08
C VAL A 69 11.39 -16.21 -1.91
N ALA A 70 10.17 -15.75 -1.59
CA ALA A 70 9.00 -16.63 -1.43
C ALA A 70 8.52 -17.24 -2.76
N ALA A 71 8.67 -16.53 -3.87
CA ALA A 71 8.32 -16.96 -5.21
C ALA A 71 9.42 -17.82 -5.87
N GLY A 72 10.63 -17.82 -5.30
CA GLY A 72 11.73 -18.69 -5.69
C GLY A 72 11.35 -20.18 -5.61
N PRO A 73 12.13 -21.07 -6.25
CA PRO A 73 11.76 -22.48 -6.49
C PRO A 73 11.86 -23.37 -5.23
N GLY A 74 11.31 -22.95 -4.10
CA GLY A 74 11.28 -23.67 -2.82
C GLY A 74 9.92 -24.28 -2.46
N GLY A 75 8.85 -23.92 -3.15
CA GLY A 75 7.60 -24.67 -3.15
C GLY A 75 7.61 -25.64 -4.31
N ALA A 76 7.41 -26.94 -4.05
CA ALA A 76 7.12 -27.89 -5.12
C ALA A 76 6.06 -27.26 -6.04
N PRO A 77 6.25 -27.28 -7.38
CA PRO A 77 5.27 -26.68 -8.28
C PRO A 77 3.93 -27.32 -7.97
N VAL A 78 3.00 -26.55 -7.42
CA VAL A 78 1.60 -26.94 -7.40
C VAL A 78 1.20 -26.87 -8.86
N SER A 79 1.38 -28.00 -9.54
CA SER A 79 1.01 -28.16 -10.93
C SER A 79 -0.43 -27.67 -11.05
N LEU A 80 -0.64 -26.68 -11.91
CA LEU A 80 -2.00 -26.28 -12.30
C LEU A 80 -2.77 -27.48 -12.92
N ALA A 81 -2.05 -28.54 -13.30
CA ALA A 81 -2.61 -29.84 -13.71
C ALA A 81 -3.19 -30.67 -12.54
N THR A 82 -2.86 -30.37 -11.28
CA THR A 82 -3.53 -30.90 -10.08
C THR A 82 -4.75 -30.07 -9.70
N VAL A 83 -4.89 -28.85 -10.24
CA VAL A 83 -6.22 -28.25 -10.48
C VAL A 83 -6.83 -28.98 -11.67
N SER A 84 -7.11 -30.25 -11.47
CA SER A 84 -7.99 -30.97 -12.36
C SER A 84 -9.30 -30.22 -12.34
N LEU A 85 -9.64 -29.59 -13.47
CA LEU A 85 -11.03 -29.48 -13.94
C LEU A 85 -11.56 -30.91 -14.21
N GLY A 86 -11.45 -31.76 -13.20
CA GLY A 86 -11.99 -33.10 -13.15
C GLY A 86 -13.39 -32.98 -12.62
N SER A 87 -14.33 -32.81 -13.55
CA SER A 87 -15.73 -33.19 -13.38
C SER A 87 -16.45 -32.59 -12.17
N SER A 88 -17.21 -31.52 -12.44
CA SER A 88 -18.55 -31.31 -11.88
C SER A 88 -18.74 -31.66 -10.39
N ALA A 89 -18.29 -30.78 -9.51
CA ALA A 89 -18.92 -30.63 -8.19
C ALA A 89 -18.99 -29.14 -7.87
N CYS A 90 -19.93 -28.46 -8.53
CA CYS A 90 -20.39 -27.16 -8.09
C CYS A 90 -20.86 -27.36 -6.63
N GLY A 91 -20.21 -26.71 -5.67
CA GLY A 91 -20.53 -26.76 -4.23
C GLY A 91 -21.86 -26.10 -3.88
N CYS A 92 -22.84 -26.18 -4.77
CA CYS A 92 -24.19 -25.70 -4.58
C CYS A 92 -25.03 -26.85 -4.04
N SER A 93 -25.54 -26.71 -2.82
CA SER A 93 -26.61 -27.57 -2.34
C SER A 93 -27.81 -27.48 -3.30
N PRO A 94 -28.40 -28.62 -3.74
CA PRO A 94 -29.55 -28.59 -4.63
C PRO A 94 -30.71 -27.82 -3.99
N THR A 95 -31.41 -27.02 -4.78
CA THR A 95 -32.64 -26.37 -4.30
C THR A 95 -33.66 -27.45 -3.90
N PRO A 96 -34.54 -27.19 -2.91
CA PRO A 96 -35.46 -28.20 -2.36
C PRO A 96 -36.47 -28.82 -3.35
N LYS A 97 -36.44 -28.42 -4.63
CA LYS A 97 -37.20 -29.03 -5.74
C LYS A 97 -36.39 -29.99 -6.62
N GLY A 98 -35.14 -30.30 -6.26
CA GLY A 98 -34.40 -31.42 -6.84
C GLY A 98 -33.78 -31.22 -8.22
N ASN A 99 -33.66 -29.99 -8.71
CA ASN A 99 -32.90 -29.74 -9.95
C ASN A 99 -31.41 -29.45 -9.64
N ALA A 100 -30.53 -30.05 -10.44
CA ALA A 100 -29.09 -29.85 -10.38
C ALA A 100 -28.70 -28.45 -10.91
N CYS A 101 -27.71 -27.81 -10.27
CA CYS A 101 -27.16 -26.53 -10.70
C CYS A 101 -26.16 -26.73 -11.85
N CYS A 102 -26.60 -26.49 -13.08
CA CYS A 102 -25.82 -26.05 -14.24
C CYS A 102 -26.72 -25.18 -15.12
#